data_AF-A0A8J3R1X6-F1
#
_entry.id   AF-A0A8J3R1X6-F1
#
_cell.length_a   1.000
_cell.length_b   1.000
_cell.length_c   1.000
_cell.angle_alpha   90.00
_cell.angle_beta   90.00
_cell.angle_gamma   90.00
#
_symmetry.space_group_name_H-M   'P 1'
#
loop_
_entity.id
_entity.type
_entity.pdbx_description
1 polymer ?
#
loop_
_entity_poly.entity_id
_entity_poly.type
_entity_poly.pdbx_seq_one_letter_code
_entity_poly.pdbx_strand_id
1 'polypeptide(L)'
;MVEGAKPPPQSFEHMYDRPMTPLDLADLTPSQLDADIRAAAAEVFARVQAWHDSPAWCGGQDDRRGYADVVLAIIDIDEVPEPVDYAGLWRLTRAVAPILNHSWPDDPGPARDLATAVEALRRTTVTRLREAEQARRRGGRR
;
A
#
# COMPACT_ATOMS: atom_id res chain seq x y z
N MET A 1 -6.63 17.75 -34.61
CA MET A 1 -5.61 17.33 -33.62
C MET A 1 -6.35 17.21 -32.30
N VAL A 2 -6.63 15.99 -31.86
CA VAL A 2 -7.43 15.76 -30.63
C VAL A 2 -6.44 15.42 -29.53
N GLU A 3 -6.38 16.26 -28.51
CA GLU A 3 -5.57 16.04 -27.31
C GLU A 3 -5.91 14.68 -26.70
N GLY A 4 -4.90 13.83 -26.56
CA GLY A 4 -5.00 12.60 -25.80
C GLY A 4 -5.20 12.94 -24.33
N ALA A 5 -6.46 12.97 -23.90
CA ALA A 5 -6.82 13.10 -22.50
C ALA A 5 -6.16 11.96 -21.71
N LYS A 6 -5.13 12.31 -20.93
CA LYS A 6 -4.57 11.44 -19.89
C LYS A 6 -5.73 11.10 -18.96
N PRO A 7 -6.06 9.81 -18.73
CA PRO A 7 -7.08 9.46 -17.75
C PRO A 7 -6.67 10.06 -16.40
N PRO A 8 -7.61 10.64 -15.62
CA PRO A 8 -7.28 11.13 -14.29
C PRO A 8 -6.70 9.98 -13.46
N PRO A 9 -5.72 10.23 -12.57
CA PRO A 9 -5.29 9.21 -11.63
C PRO A 9 -6.53 8.71 -10.90
N GLN A 10 -6.80 7.40 -10.99
CA GLN A 10 -7.93 6.80 -10.30
C GLN A 10 -7.71 7.03 -8.81
N SER A 11 -8.59 7.82 -8.17
CA SER A 11 -8.55 8.03 -6.73
C SER A 11 -8.69 6.68 -6.02
N PHE A 12 -7.57 6.18 -5.49
CA PHE A 12 -7.50 4.92 -4.74
C PHE A 12 -8.39 4.92 -3.49
N GLU A 13 -8.78 6.10 -2.99
CA GLU A 13 -9.67 6.27 -1.83
C GLU A 13 -10.98 5.48 -1.96
N HIS A 14 -11.52 5.29 -3.17
CA HIS A 14 -12.78 4.55 -3.36
C HIS A 14 -12.60 3.06 -3.67
N MET A 15 -11.43 2.62 -4.15
CA MET A 15 -11.21 1.22 -4.53
C MET A 15 -10.99 0.33 -3.30
N TYR A 16 -10.53 0.93 -2.20
CA TYR A 16 -10.35 0.24 -0.92
C TYR A 16 -11.60 0.25 -0.01
N ASP A 17 -12.61 1.04 -0.36
CA ASP A 17 -13.80 1.25 0.48
C ASP A 17 -15.02 0.41 0.07
N ARG A 18 -15.00 -0.21 -1.12
CA ARG A 18 -16.03 -1.18 -1.49
C ARG A 18 -15.89 -2.44 -0.63
N PRO A 19 -16.92 -2.86 0.12
CA PRO A 19 -16.89 -4.13 0.82
C PRO A 19 -16.81 -5.25 -0.22
N MET A 20 -15.68 -5.97 -0.26
CA MET A 20 -15.56 -7.21 -1.04
C MET A 20 -16.36 -8.32 -0.36
N THR A 21 -17.03 -9.16 -1.15
CA THR A 21 -17.69 -10.33 -0.60
C THR A 21 -16.66 -11.42 -0.25
N PRO A 22 -16.98 -12.37 0.64
CA PRO A 22 -16.10 -13.50 0.94
C PRO A 22 -15.72 -14.35 -0.30
N LEU A 23 -16.55 -14.34 -1.35
CA LEU A 23 -16.27 -15.01 -2.62
C LEU A 23 -15.24 -14.23 -3.44
N ASP A 24 -15.41 -12.91 -3.56
CA ASP A 24 -14.42 -12.04 -4.25
C ASP A 24 -13.03 -12.16 -3.61
N LEU A 25 -12.99 -12.25 -2.28
CA LEU A 25 -11.74 -12.42 -1.52
C LEU A 25 -11.10 -13.81 -1.72
N ALA A 26 -11.90 -14.86 -1.94
CA ALA A 26 -11.39 -16.21 -2.19
C ALA A 26 -10.75 -16.34 -3.58
N ASP A 27 -11.23 -15.55 -4.54
CA ASP A 27 -10.78 -15.57 -5.92
C ASP A 27 -9.56 -14.67 -6.18
N LEU A 28 -9.24 -13.74 -5.27
CA LEU A 28 -8.02 -12.94 -5.36
C LEU A 28 -6.81 -13.86 -5.52
N THR A 29 -6.01 -13.64 -6.55
CA THR A 29 -4.78 -14.39 -6.80
C THR A 29 -3.59 -13.74 -6.08
N PRO A 30 -2.49 -14.48 -5.85
CA PRO A 30 -1.26 -13.90 -5.35
C PRO A 30 -0.76 -12.72 -6.19
N SER A 31 -0.76 -12.82 -7.51
CA SER A 31 -0.37 -11.73 -8.42
C SER A 31 -1.26 -10.49 -8.30
N GLN A 32 -2.57 -10.66 -8.08
CA GLN A 32 -3.47 -9.52 -7.85
C GLN A 32 -3.15 -8.82 -6.51
N LEU A 33 -2.89 -9.58 -5.45
CA LEU A 33 -2.50 -9.01 -4.16
C LEU A 33 -1.12 -8.35 -4.21
N ASP A 34 -0.17 -8.91 -4.96
CA ASP A 34 1.12 -8.26 -5.23
C ASP A 34 0.94 -6.91 -5.91
N ALA A 35 0.16 -6.88 -6.99
CA ALA A 35 -0.13 -5.65 -7.72
C ALA A 35 -0.80 -4.59 -6.81
N ASP A 36 -1.78 -4.99 -6.00
CA ASP A 36 -2.45 -4.09 -5.04
C ASP A 36 -1.47 -3.54 -4.00
N ILE A 37 -0.61 -4.38 -3.41
CA ILE A 37 0.39 -3.96 -2.41
C ILE A 37 1.40 -2.99 -3.05
N ARG A 38 1.92 -3.31 -4.23
CA ARG A 38 2.86 -2.44 -4.95
C ARG A 38 2.24 -1.10 -5.32
N ALA A 39 1.00 -1.10 -5.80
CA ALA A 39 0.27 0.13 -6.11
C ALA A 39 0.06 1.00 -4.86
N ALA A 40 -0.34 0.39 -3.74
CA ALA A 40 -0.50 1.10 -2.48
C ALA A 40 0.83 1.66 -1.95
N ALA A 41 1.94 0.91 -2.08
CA ALA A 41 3.26 1.38 -1.71
C ALA A 41 3.73 2.55 -2.59
N ALA A 42 3.48 2.48 -3.90
CA ALA A 42 3.78 3.59 -4.81
C ALA A 42 2.98 4.86 -4.48
N GLU A 43 1.72 4.74 -4.05
CA GLU A 43 0.93 5.87 -3.56
C GLU A 43 1.54 6.47 -2.28
N VAL A 44 1.94 5.64 -1.31
CA VAL A 44 2.66 6.12 -0.11
C VAL A 44 3.92 6.89 -0.49
N PHE A 45 4.69 6.39 -1.46
CA PHE A 45 5.88 7.08 -1.94
C PHE A 45 5.57 8.44 -2.58
N ALA A 46 4.52 8.52 -3.40
CA ALA A 46 4.09 9.79 -3.97
C ALA A 46 3.68 10.79 -2.88
N ARG A 47 2.95 10.33 -1.84
CA ARG A 47 2.51 11.19 -0.73
C ARG A 47 3.66 11.62 0.19
N VAL A 48 4.65 10.75 0.43
CA VAL A 48 5.80 11.13 1.27
C VAL A 48 6.66 12.18 0.56
N GLN A 49 6.79 12.12 -0.77
CA GLN A 49 7.45 13.17 -1.56
C GLN A 49 6.67 14.49 -1.48
N ALA A 50 5.35 14.46 -1.69
CA ALA A 50 4.52 15.65 -1.60
C ALA A 50 4.57 16.30 -0.20
N TRP A 51 4.63 15.49 0.86
CA TRP A 51 4.82 16.00 2.21
C TRP A 51 6.22 16.60 2.42
N HIS A 52 7.27 15.92 1.98
CA HIS A 52 8.65 16.41 2.05
C HIS A 52 8.85 17.76 1.34
N ASP A 53 8.21 17.96 0.20
CA ASP A 53 8.30 19.19 -0.58
C ASP A 53 7.36 20.30 -0.06
N SER A 54 6.54 20.01 0.95
CA SER A 54 5.59 20.96 1.52
C SER A 54 6.20 21.85 2.59
N PRO A 55 5.66 23.06 2.81
CA PRO A 55 6.06 23.90 3.95
C PRO A 55 5.78 23.28 5.34
N ALA A 56 4.95 22.23 5.40
CA ALA A 56 4.64 21.51 6.64
C ALA A 56 5.75 20.53 7.05
N TRP A 57 6.74 20.28 6.19
CA TRP A 57 7.90 19.48 6.53
C TRP A 57 8.81 20.21 7.51
N CYS A 58 8.88 19.72 8.74
CA CYS A 58 9.75 20.26 9.79
C CYS A 58 11.19 19.76 9.63
N GLY A 59 11.39 18.60 8.98
CA GLY A 59 12.69 18.00 8.77
C GLY A 59 13.37 17.57 10.06
N GLY A 60 12.58 17.20 11.08
CA GLY A 60 13.05 16.63 12.33
C GLY A 60 13.68 15.24 12.12
N GLN A 61 14.25 14.68 13.19
CA GLN A 61 14.83 13.32 13.13
C GLN A 61 13.79 12.27 12.73
N ASP A 62 12.58 12.36 13.29
CA ASP A 62 11.49 11.42 13.00
C ASP A 62 11.00 11.55 11.56
N ASP A 63 10.77 12.78 11.07
CA ASP A 63 10.37 13.02 9.66
C ASP A 63 11.37 12.42 8.68
N ARG A 64 12.67 12.72 8.86
CA ARG A 64 13.74 12.20 8.00
C ARG A 64 13.83 10.68 8.05
N ARG A 65 13.63 10.09 9.24
CA ARG A 65 13.60 8.64 9.40
C ARG A 65 12.41 8.04 8.66
N GLY A 66 11.20 8.60 8.81
CA GLY A 66 10.01 8.13 8.11
C GLY A 66 10.17 8.20 6.59
N TYR A 67 10.69 9.32 6.08
CA TYR A 67 11.00 9.45 4.65
C TYR A 67 12.00 8.38 4.18
N ALA A 68 13.09 8.18 4.92
CA ALA A 68 14.07 7.15 4.60
C ALA A 68 13.48 5.73 4.66
N ASP A 69 12.65 5.43 5.66
CA ASP A 69 11.97 4.14 5.81
C ASP A 69 11.07 3.86 4.58
N VAL A 70 10.38 4.87 4.03
CA VAL A 70 9.58 4.72 2.80
C VAL A 70 10.48 4.49 1.59
N VAL A 71 11.51 5.31 1.38
CA VAL A 71 12.43 5.16 0.23
C VAL A 71 13.07 3.77 0.22
N LEU A 72 13.59 3.31 1.36
CA LEU A 72 14.21 1.99 1.47
C LEU A 72 13.20 0.86 1.25
N ALA A 73 11.99 0.99 1.79
CA ALA A 73 10.95 -0.01 1.56
C ALA A 73 10.55 -0.13 0.08
N ILE A 74 10.52 0.97 -0.69
CA ILE A 74 10.25 0.91 -2.14
C ILE A 74 11.37 0.15 -2.87
N ILE A 75 12.63 0.42 -2.52
CA ILE A 75 13.77 -0.31 -3.08
C ILE A 75 13.65 -1.80 -2.75
N ASP A 76 13.37 -2.15 -1.49
CA ASP A 76 13.20 -3.54 -1.06
C ASP A 76 12.04 -4.24 -1.81
N ILE A 77 10.92 -3.53 -2.06
CA ILE A 77 9.79 -4.07 -2.82
C ILE A 77 10.17 -4.38 -4.27
N ASP A 78 10.95 -3.51 -4.91
CA ASP A 78 11.41 -3.71 -6.29
C ASP A 78 12.36 -4.91 -6.43
N GLU A 79 13.08 -5.26 -5.35
CA GLU A 79 13.92 -6.46 -5.29
C GLU A 79 13.13 -7.77 -5.06
N VAL A 80 11.89 -7.69 -4.56
CA VAL A 80 11.05 -8.87 -4.33
C VAL A 80 10.47 -9.35 -5.67
N PRO A 81 10.74 -10.60 -6.10
CA PRO A 81 10.13 -11.15 -7.31
C PRO A 81 8.60 -11.30 -7.18
N GLU A 82 7.90 -11.32 -8.32
CA GLU A 82 6.46 -11.57 -8.34
C GLU A 82 6.14 -12.91 -7.63
N PRO A 83 5.22 -12.92 -6.65
CA PRO A 83 4.91 -14.11 -5.88
C PRO A 83 4.01 -15.06 -6.67
N VAL A 84 4.48 -16.29 -6.83
CA VAL A 84 3.69 -17.38 -7.45
C VAL A 84 2.65 -17.99 -6.50
N ASP A 85 2.77 -17.70 -5.20
CA ASP A 85 1.89 -18.20 -4.15
C ASP A 85 1.74 -17.19 -2.99
N TYR A 86 0.83 -17.48 -2.06
CA TYR A 86 0.60 -16.63 -0.88
C TYR A 86 1.76 -16.62 0.10
N ALA A 87 2.62 -17.65 0.09
CA ALA A 87 3.81 -17.65 0.93
C ALA A 87 4.81 -16.57 0.46
N GLY A 88 4.89 -16.35 -0.86
CA GLY A 88 5.67 -15.30 -1.48
C GLY A 88 5.26 -13.89 -1.07
N LEU A 89 3.95 -13.65 -0.85
CA LEU A 89 3.43 -12.34 -0.42
C LEU A 89 3.97 -11.89 0.94
N TRP A 90 4.38 -12.82 1.82
CA TRP A 90 4.98 -12.45 3.10
C TRP A 90 6.31 -11.71 2.96
N ARG A 91 7.02 -11.87 1.83
CA ARG A 91 8.24 -11.09 1.55
C ARG A 91 7.92 -9.63 1.30
N LEU A 92 6.86 -9.34 0.55
CA LEU A 92 6.36 -7.96 0.36
C LEU A 92 5.91 -7.35 1.67
N THR A 93 5.15 -8.11 2.49
CA THR A 93 4.73 -7.65 3.81
C THR A 93 5.89 -7.27 4.71
N ARG A 94 7.02 -7.98 4.61
CA ARG A 94 8.26 -7.64 5.34
C ARG A 94 8.91 -6.38 4.79
N ALA A 95 8.97 -6.22 3.47
CA ALA A 95 9.52 -5.03 2.82
C ALA A 95 8.77 -3.75 3.20
N VAL A 96 7.43 -3.80 3.31
CA VAL A 96 6.62 -2.63 3.73
C VAL A 96 6.53 -2.44 5.25
N ALA A 97 7.03 -3.39 6.05
CA ALA A 97 6.88 -3.33 7.51
C ALA A 97 7.48 -2.07 8.16
N PRO A 98 8.63 -1.51 7.72
CA PRO A 98 9.15 -0.26 8.24
C PRO A 98 8.14 0.90 8.10
N ILE A 99 7.48 1.01 6.94
CA ILE A 99 6.44 2.01 6.69
C ILE A 99 5.28 1.84 7.68
N LEU A 100 4.81 0.59 7.84
CA LEU A 100 3.63 0.29 8.67
C LEU A 100 3.88 0.44 10.18
N ASN A 101 5.14 0.36 10.61
CA ASN A 101 5.53 0.47 12.01
C ASN A 101 5.97 1.88 12.40
N HIS A 102 6.14 2.78 11.44
CA HIS A 102 6.45 4.18 11.68
C HIS A 102 5.21 4.92 12.22
N SER A 103 5.42 5.92 13.08
CA SER A 103 4.36 6.79 13.59
C SER A 103 4.21 7.99 12.67
N TRP A 104 3.16 8.02 11.87
CA TRP A 104 2.94 9.08 10.88
C TRP A 104 2.18 10.27 11.48
N PRO A 105 2.52 11.52 11.09
CA PRO A 105 1.76 12.69 11.49
C PRO A 105 0.35 12.67 10.88
N ASP A 106 -0.65 13.07 11.68
CA ASP A 106 -2.06 13.20 11.25
C ASP A 106 -2.51 14.67 11.14
N ASP A 107 -1.52 15.57 11.01
CA ASP A 107 -1.78 16.99 10.83
C ASP A 107 -2.45 17.25 9.46
N PRO A 108 -3.38 18.22 9.35
CA PRO A 108 -4.06 18.53 8.10
C PRO A 108 -3.11 18.81 6.93
N GLY A 109 -3.54 18.45 5.73
CA GLY A 109 -2.78 18.68 4.50
C GLY A 109 -1.92 17.46 4.12
N PRO A 110 -0.73 17.66 3.51
CA PRO A 110 0.08 16.57 2.96
C PRO A 110 0.47 15.47 3.95
N ALA A 111 0.61 15.80 5.25
CA ALA A 111 0.87 14.84 6.31
C ALA A 111 -0.29 13.84 6.49
N ARG A 112 -1.53 14.34 6.60
CA ARG A 112 -2.75 13.51 6.65
C ARG A 112 -2.97 12.67 5.39
N ASP A 113 -2.65 13.22 4.21
CA ASP A 113 -2.73 12.46 2.95
C ASP A 113 -1.78 11.27 2.97
N LEU A 114 -0.55 11.46 3.48
CA LEU A 114 0.40 10.39 3.70
C LEU A 114 -0.09 9.36 4.71
N ALA A 115 -0.59 9.79 5.88
CA ALA A 115 -1.15 8.90 6.88
C ALA A 115 -2.31 8.05 6.32
N THR A 116 -3.17 8.66 5.50
CA THR A 116 -4.29 7.99 4.81
C THR A 116 -3.77 6.94 3.82
N ALA A 117 -2.76 7.26 3.02
CA ALA A 117 -2.14 6.31 2.11
C ALA A 117 -1.48 5.14 2.85
N VAL A 118 -0.82 5.39 3.98
CA VAL A 118 -0.23 4.34 4.83
C VAL A 118 -1.30 3.42 5.39
N GLU A 119 -2.45 3.96 5.81
CA GLU A 119 -3.55 3.13 6.30
C GLU A 119 -4.19 2.28 5.18
N ALA A 120 -4.28 2.80 3.95
CA ALA A 120 -4.68 2.02 2.79
C ALA A 120 -3.69 0.87 2.50
N LEU A 121 -2.39 1.13 2.60
CA LEU A 121 -1.35 0.10 2.50
C LEU A 121 -1.48 -0.94 3.61
N ARG A 122 -1.74 -0.52 4.86
CA ARG A 122 -1.99 -1.43 6.00
C ARG A 122 -3.18 -2.33 5.74
N ARG A 123 -4.31 -1.77 5.30
CA ARG A 123 -5.53 -2.52 5.00
C ARG A 123 -5.29 -3.56 3.91
N THR A 124 -4.54 -3.21 2.88
CA THR A 124 -4.20 -4.12 1.78
C THR A 124 -3.26 -5.24 2.24
N THR A 125 -2.19 -4.90 2.93
CA THR A 125 -1.13 -5.84 3.32
C THR A 125 -1.54 -6.75 4.48
N VAL A 126 -2.27 -6.24 5.47
CA VAL A 126 -2.60 -6.98 6.70
C VAL A 126 -4.00 -7.57 6.65
N THR A 127 -4.99 -6.79 6.27
CA THR A 127 -6.39 -7.21 6.34
C THR A 127 -6.77 -8.06 5.13
N ARG A 128 -6.61 -7.53 3.91
CA ARG A 128 -7.01 -8.25 2.69
C ARG A 128 -6.22 -9.55 2.49
N LEU A 129 -4.91 -9.54 2.76
CA LEU A 129 -4.08 -10.76 2.69
C LEU A 129 -4.61 -11.86 3.62
N ARG A 130 -4.87 -11.53 4.90
CA ARG A 130 -5.41 -12.49 5.88
C ARG A 130 -6.79 -12.98 5.49
N GLU A 131 -7.65 -12.10 5.01
CA GLU A 131 -8.99 -12.45 4.56
C GLU A 131 -8.97 -13.41 3.37
N ALA A 132 -8.11 -13.16 2.38
CA ALA A 132 -7.92 -14.04 1.22
C ALA A 132 -7.38 -15.43 1.63
N GLU A 133 -6.38 -15.48 2.52
CA GLU A 133 -5.87 -16.74 3.06
C GLU A 133 -6.96 -17.53 3.82
N GLN A 134 -7.77 -16.85 4.63
CA GLN A 134 -8.86 -17.49 5.38
C GLN A 134 -10.00 -17.97 4.48
N ALA A 135 -10.38 -17.17 3.48
CA ALA A 135 -11.44 -17.51 2.54
C ALA A 135 -11.09 -18.79 1.76
N ARG A 136 -9.84 -18.92 1.30
CA ARG A 136 -9.36 -20.16 0.64
C ARG A 136 -9.36 -21.37 1.57
N ARG A 137 -8.90 -21.22 2.81
CA ARG A 137 -8.92 -22.32 3.80
C ARG A 137 -10.35 -22.82 4.09
N ARG A 138 -11.35 -21.95 4.00
CA ARG A 138 -12.77 -22.30 4.16
C ARG A 138 -13.37 -22.89 2.89
N GLY A 139 -13.00 -22.39 1.71
CA GLY A 139 -13.48 -22.87 0.41
C GLY A 139 -12.94 -24.24 0.00
N GLY A 140 -11.73 -24.61 0.45
CA GLY A 140 -11.10 -25.92 0.17
C GLY A 140 -11.58 -27.09 1.04
N ARG A 141 -12.57 -26.89 1.92
CA ARG A 141 -13.23 -27.96 2.69
C ARG A 141 -14.59 -28.33 2.08
N ARG A 142 -14.62 -28.78 0.83
CA ARG A 142 -15.80 -29.39 0.22
C ARG A 142 -15.43 -30.73 -0.42
#